data_AF-A0A4Q5P428-F1
#
_entry.id   AF-A0A4Q5P428-F1
#
_cell.length_a   1.000
_cell.length_b   1.000
_cell.length_c   1.000
_cell.angle_alpha   90.00
_cell.angle_beta   90.00
_cell.angle_gamma   90.00
#
_symmetry.space_group_name_H-M   'P 1'
#
loop_
_entity.id
_entity.type
_entity.pdbx_description
1 polymer ?
#
loop_
_entity_poly.entity_id
_entity_poly.type
_entity_poly.pdbx_seq_one_letter_code
_entity_poly.pdbx_strand_id
1 'polypeptide(L)'
;MPRAREISRIRAKAYRLAKAKVAEEEEDDRRKQLSRVLRTARDIVAAADFAEVAKHQGAAFAPRRLLTRSAKSDDEGQEVLDFIVVWKFFFPTFRVEAVRQYLERDWPGFIDEMKDAFIALVMRGPFDGERRPSMAGNSLSKDLLT
;
A
#
# COMPACT_ATOMS: atom_id res chain seq x y z
N MET A 1 -13.72 -41.58 25.04
CA MET A 1 -13.32 -41.06 23.70
C MET A 1 -12.33 -39.87 23.79
N PRO A 2 -11.07 -40.03 24.27
CA PRO A 2 -10.10 -38.92 24.36
C PRO A 2 -9.36 -38.64 23.05
N ARG A 3 -9.04 -39.69 22.28
CA ARG A 3 -8.22 -39.62 21.04
C ARG A 3 -8.86 -38.79 19.92
N ALA A 4 -10.18 -38.79 19.79
CA ALA A 4 -10.88 -38.00 18.76
C ALA A 4 -10.76 -36.49 18.98
N ARG A 5 -10.81 -36.05 20.25
CA ARG A 5 -10.63 -34.62 20.61
C ARG A 5 -9.19 -34.16 20.35
N GLU A 6 -8.22 -35.02 20.61
CA GLU A 6 -6.80 -34.74 20.36
C GLU A 6 -6.48 -34.65 18.86
N ILE A 7 -6.99 -35.57 18.04
CA ILE A 7 -6.87 -35.51 16.57
C ILE A 7 -7.51 -34.23 16.01
N SER A 8 -8.68 -33.85 16.52
CA SER A 8 -9.36 -32.61 16.10
C SER A 8 -8.56 -31.35 16.45
N ARG A 9 -7.91 -31.32 17.62
CA ARG A 9 -7.03 -30.21 18.04
C ARG A 9 -5.78 -30.11 17.17
N ILE A 10 -5.15 -31.24 16.83
CA ILE A 10 -3.97 -31.28 15.96
C ILE A 10 -4.34 -30.78 14.55
N ARG A 11 -5.46 -31.25 13.98
CA ARG A 11 -5.95 -30.78 12.68
C ARG A 11 -6.30 -29.28 12.69
N ALA A 12 -6.97 -28.79 13.74
CA ALA A 12 -7.28 -27.38 13.88
C ALA A 12 -6.02 -26.52 14.00
N LYS A 13 -4.99 -27.00 14.72
CA LYS A 13 -3.69 -26.32 14.82
C LYS A 13 -2.97 -26.28 13.46
N ALA A 14 -2.94 -27.41 12.75
CA ALA A 14 -2.34 -27.49 11.41
C ALA A 14 -3.05 -26.57 10.40
N TYR A 15 -4.39 -26.54 10.41
CA TYR A 15 -5.18 -25.64 9.57
C TYR A 15 -4.89 -24.17 9.88
N ARG A 16 -4.82 -23.78 11.15
CA ARG A 16 -4.49 -22.40 11.55
C ARG A 16 -3.09 -22.00 11.11
N LEU A 17 -2.11 -22.89 11.25
CA LEU A 17 -0.73 -22.64 10.81
C LEU A 17 -0.64 -22.47 9.29
N ALA A 18 -1.29 -23.36 8.54
CA ALA A 18 -1.33 -23.26 7.08
C ALA A 18 -2.01 -21.95 6.64
N LYS A 19 -3.13 -21.58 7.27
CA LYS A 19 -3.82 -20.32 7.00
C LYS A 19 -2.98 -19.09 7.34
N ALA A 20 -2.23 -19.12 8.44
CA ALA A 20 -1.32 -18.03 8.81
C ALA A 20 -0.20 -17.86 7.79
N LYS A 21 0.42 -18.95 7.34
CA LYS A 21 1.49 -18.92 6.33
C LYS A 21 1.02 -18.37 4.99
N VAL A 22 -0.19 -18.75 4.55
CA VAL A 22 -0.78 -18.19 3.32
C VAL A 22 -1.06 -16.70 3.48
N ALA A 23 -1.56 -16.26 4.65
CA ALA A 23 -1.81 -14.84 4.90
C ALA A 23 -0.51 -14.01 4.89
N GLU A 24 0.57 -14.54 5.45
CA GLU A 24 1.91 -13.92 5.45
C GLU A 24 2.46 -13.81 4.02
N GLU A 25 2.38 -14.87 3.23
CA GLU A 25 2.80 -14.86 1.81
C GLU A 25 1.99 -13.84 0.98
N GLU A 26 0.66 -13.81 1.16
CA GLU A 26 -0.19 -12.81 0.51
C GLU A 26 0.14 -11.37 0.94
N GLU A 27 0.53 -11.18 2.20
CA GLU A 27 0.92 -9.87 2.70
C GLU A 27 2.25 -9.40 2.10
N ASP A 28 3.25 -10.28 2.07
CA ASP A 28 4.55 -10.01 1.44
C ASP A 28 4.42 -9.66 -0.04
N ASP A 29 3.57 -10.37 -0.77
CA ASP A 29 3.37 -10.10 -2.19
C ASP A 29 2.66 -8.76 -2.43
N ARG A 30 1.69 -8.40 -1.57
CA ARG A 30 1.08 -7.05 -1.60
C ARG A 30 2.10 -5.96 -1.32
N ARG A 31 3.02 -6.17 -0.38
CA ARG A 31 4.09 -5.21 -0.07
C ARG A 31 4.99 -5.01 -1.28
N LYS A 32 5.49 -6.10 -1.86
CA LYS A 32 6.30 -6.05 -3.10
C LYS A 32 5.57 -5.32 -4.22
N GLN A 33 4.27 -5.57 -4.40
CA GLN A 33 3.44 -4.86 -5.38
C GLN A 33 3.40 -3.36 -5.09
N LEU A 34 3.13 -2.96 -3.84
CA LEU A 34 3.08 -1.56 -3.45
C LEU A 34 4.42 -0.85 -3.67
N SER A 35 5.53 -1.43 -3.20
CA SER A 35 6.86 -0.85 -3.38
C SER A 35 7.23 -0.74 -4.87
N ARG A 36 6.82 -1.72 -5.71
CA ARG A 36 6.99 -1.65 -7.16
C ARG A 36 6.21 -0.50 -7.77
N VAL A 37 4.92 -0.36 -7.44
CA VAL A 37 4.06 0.73 -7.95
C VAL A 37 4.62 2.09 -7.54
N LEU A 38 5.04 2.24 -6.28
CA LEU A 38 5.68 3.46 -5.79
C LEU A 38 6.96 3.79 -6.56
N ARG A 39 7.81 2.80 -6.82
CA ARG A 39 9.03 3.00 -7.61
C ARG A 39 8.70 3.48 -9.02
N THR A 40 7.80 2.79 -9.72
CA THR A 40 7.39 3.17 -11.07
C THR A 40 6.76 4.57 -11.11
N ALA A 41 5.93 4.91 -10.12
CA ALA A 41 5.36 6.24 -10.00
C ALA A 41 6.44 7.34 -9.86
N ARG A 42 7.52 7.07 -9.11
CA ARG A 42 8.66 7.99 -8.99
C ARG A 42 9.42 8.12 -10.31
N ASP A 43 9.64 7.00 -11.00
CA ASP A 43 10.32 6.98 -12.30
C ASP A 43 9.53 7.80 -13.34
N ILE A 44 8.20 7.67 -13.36
CA ILE A 44 7.30 8.46 -14.23
C ILE A 44 7.40 9.95 -13.91
N VAL A 45 7.31 10.34 -12.63
CA VAL A 45 7.37 11.75 -12.23
C VAL A 45 8.74 12.37 -12.53
N ALA A 46 9.81 11.57 -12.48
CA ALA A 46 11.17 12.01 -12.82
C ALA A 46 11.42 12.10 -14.33
N ALA A 47 10.57 11.50 -15.18
CA ALA A 47 10.71 11.57 -16.62
C ALA A 47 10.39 12.99 -17.14
N ALA A 48 11.33 13.56 -17.90
CA ALA A 48 11.19 14.91 -18.45
C ALA A 48 9.93 15.05 -19.32
N ASP A 49 9.69 14.06 -20.18
CA ASP A 49 8.53 14.04 -21.09
C ASP A 49 7.20 14.05 -20.32
N PHE A 50 7.12 13.30 -19.22
CA PHE A 50 5.93 13.32 -18.37
C PHE A 50 5.72 14.70 -17.74
N ALA A 51 6.79 15.34 -17.24
CA ALA A 51 6.71 16.67 -16.66
C ALA A 51 6.23 17.72 -17.68
N GLU A 52 6.66 17.62 -18.94
CA GLU A 52 6.17 18.47 -20.03
C GLU A 52 4.69 18.24 -20.31
N VAL A 53 4.27 16.98 -20.51
CA VAL A 53 2.87 16.62 -20.76
C VAL A 53 1.97 17.06 -19.60
N ALA A 54 2.40 16.83 -18.35
CA ALA A 54 1.67 17.23 -17.16
C ALA A 54 1.55 18.75 -17.01
N LYS A 55 2.61 19.50 -17.30
CA LYS A 55 2.62 20.97 -17.26
C LYS A 55 1.69 21.58 -18.31
N HIS A 56 1.69 21.05 -19.53
CA HIS A 56 0.81 21.51 -20.61
C HIS A 56 -0.68 21.29 -20.30
N GLN A 57 -0.99 20.33 -19.42
CA GLN A 57 -2.34 19.95 -19.05
C GLN A 57 -2.78 20.54 -17.68
N GLY A 58 -1.99 21.45 -17.11
CA GLY A 58 -2.34 22.15 -15.86
C GLY A 58 -2.26 21.29 -14.61
N ALA A 59 -1.54 20.16 -14.62
CA ALA A 59 -1.35 19.34 -13.43
C ALA A 59 -0.56 20.11 -12.36
N ALA A 60 -1.01 20.04 -11.11
CA ALA A 60 -0.28 20.60 -9.98
C ALA A 60 1.10 19.92 -9.85
N PHE A 61 2.10 20.67 -9.38
CA PHE A 61 3.47 20.17 -9.23
C PHE A 61 3.50 18.86 -8.41
N ALA A 62 4.32 17.90 -8.84
CA ALA A 62 4.41 16.62 -8.14
C ALA A 62 4.82 16.83 -6.67
N PRO A 63 4.15 16.17 -5.69
CA PRO A 63 4.49 16.31 -4.29
C PRO A 63 5.97 16.03 -4.04
N ARG A 64 6.65 16.89 -3.25
CA ARG A 64 8.09 16.73 -2.93
C ARG A 64 8.43 15.33 -2.39
N ARG A 65 7.50 14.70 -1.67
CA ARG A 65 7.63 13.35 -1.13
C ARG A 65 7.81 12.27 -2.22
N LEU A 66 7.30 12.50 -3.43
CA LEU A 66 7.52 11.64 -4.59
C LEU A 66 8.91 11.86 -5.21
N LEU A 67 9.43 13.08 -5.13
CA LEU A 67 10.71 13.46 -5.72
C LEU A 67 11.90 13.08 -4.83
N THR A 68 11.71 13.02 -3.52
CA THR A 68 12.72 12.56 -2.58
C THR A 68 12.70 11.04 -2.50
N ARG A 69 13.73 10.39 -3.05
CA ARG A 69 14.01 8.96 -2.81
C ARG A 69 14.23 8.78 -1.31
N SER A 70 13.23 8.31 -0.57
CA SER A 70 13.45 7.89 0.81
C SER A 70 14.40 6.69 0.76
N ALA A 71 15.68 6.93 1.00
CA ALA A 71 16.72 5.91 0.98
C ALA A 71 16.57 4.87 2.13
N LYS A 72 15.52 5.00 2.94
CA LYS A 72 15.24 4.19 4.14
C LYS A 72 13.74 4.09 4.42
N SER A 73 12.92 3.62 3.49
CA SER A 73 11.55 3.19 3.84
C SER A 73 11.56 1.74 4.29
N ASP A 74 12.27 1.43 5.38
CA ASP A 74 12.06 0.18 6.12
C ASP A 74 10.79 0.26 7.01
N ASP A 75 10.08 1.39 6.97
CA ASP A 75 8.86 1.62 7.73
C ASP A 75 7.63 1.41 6.83
N GLU A 76 6.97 0.27 7.04
CA GLU A 76 5.82 -0.23 6.29
C GLU A 76 4.67 0.79 6.21
N GLY A 77 4.42 1.51 7.32
CA GLY A 77 3.39 2.55 7.39
C GLY A 77 3.68 3.78 6.52
N GLN A 78 4.94 4.01 6.18
CA GLN A 78 5.33 5.10 5.31
C GLN A 78 4.97 4.79 3.85
N GLU A 79 5.05 3.53 3.42
CA GLU A 79 4.75 3.12 2.05
C GLU A 79 3.27 3.30 1.71
N VAL A 80 2.37 2.97 2.65
CA VAL A 80 0.92 3.20 2.48
C VAL A 80 0.63 4.69 2.32
N LEU A 81 1.21 5.54 3.19
CA LEU A 81 1.02 6.99 3.08
C LEU A 81 1.61 7.54 1.79
N ASP A 82 2.80 7.07 1.38
CA ASP A 82 3.41 7.44 0.10
C ASP A 82 2.52 7.05 -1.08
N PHE A 83 1.87 5.90 -0.99
CA PHE A 83 0.95 5.43 -2.03
C PHE A 83 -0.28 6.31 -2.11
N ILE A 84 -0.87 6.71 -0.98
CA ILE A 84 -2.01 7.64 -0.98
C ILE A 84 -1.62 9.00 -1.62
N VAL A 85 -0.39 9.47 -1.38
CA VAL A 85 0.13 10.70 -2.02
C VAL A 85 0.31 10.50 -3.53
N VAL A 86 0.91 9.39 -3.97
CA VAL A 86 1.00 9.01 -5.40
C VAL A 86 -0.38 8.96 -6.04
N TRP A 87 -1.30 8.24 -5.41
CA TRP A 87 -2.66 8.02 -5.90
C TRP A 87 -3.40 9.34 -6.10
N LYS A 88 -3.35 10.24 -5.11
CA LYS A 88 -4.00 11.56 -5.20
C LYS A 88 -3.42 12.42 -6.33
N PHE A 89 -2.15 12.26 -6.64
CA PHE A 89 -1.49 12.98 -7.74
C PHE A 89 -1.88 12.42 -9.12
N PHE A 90 -1.82 11.10 -9.32
CA PHE A 90 -2.07 10.47 -10.62
C PHE A 90 -3.57 10.26 -10.95
N PHE A 91 -4.42 10.05 -9.96
CA PHE A 91 -5.82 9.72 -10.22
C PHE A 91 -6.54 10.79 -11.06
N PRO A 92 -6.37 12.11 -10.80
CA PRO A 92 -6.91 13.13 -11.69
C PRO A 92 -6.30 13.10 -13.09
N THR A 93 -5.00 12.79 -13.21
CA THR A 93 -4.30 12.81 -14.50
C THR A 93 -4.72 11.66 -15.41
N PHE A 94 -5.25 10.56 -14.88
CA PHE A 94 -5.80 9.46 -15.69
C PHE A 94 -7.02 9.87 -16.53
N ARG A 95 -7.70 10.97 -16.18
CA ARG A 95 -8.80 11.52 -16.98
C ARG A 95 -8.33 12.41 -18.13
N VAL A 96 -7.05 12.78 -18.14
CA VAL A 96 -6.43 13.59 -19.19
C VAL A 96 -5.91 12.64 -20.26
N GLU A 97 -6.58 12.62 -21.42
CA GLU A 97 -6.31 11.66 -22.50
C GLU A 97 -4.83 11.66 -22.94
N ALA A 98 -4.21 12.84 -23.04
CA ALA A 98 -2.80 12.95 -23.40
C ALA A 98 -1.85 12.28 -22.38
N VAL A 99 -2.13 12.44 -21.08
CA VAL A 99 -1.35 11.79 -20.03
C VAL A 99 -1.61 10.28 -20.04
N ARG A 100 -2.85 9.87 -20.22
CA ARG A 100 -3.23 8.46 -20.30
C ARG A 100 -2.54 7.75 -21.45
N GLN A 101 -2.58 8.31 -22.66
CA GLN A 101 -1.91 7.74 -23.83
C GLN A 101 -0.40 7.66 -23.66
N TYR A 102 0.21 8.70 -23.07
CA TYR A 102 1.62 8.69 -22.72
C TYR A 102 1.96 7.52 -21.78
N LEU A 103 1.19 7.36 -20.71
CA LEU A 103 1.38 6.27 -19.74
C LEU A 103 1.16 4.90 -20.37
N GLU A 104 0.12 4.72 -21.18
CA GLU A 104 -0.15 3.43 -21.83
C GLU A 104 0.94 3.04 -22.84
N ARG A 105 1.61 4.04 -23.46
CA ARG A 105 2.71 3.82 -24.40
C ARG A 105 4.03 3.50 -23.69
N ASP A 106 4.42 4.31 -22.72
CA ASP A 106 5.78 4.27 -22.15
C ASP A 106 5.83 3.44 -20.84
N TRP A 107 4.69 3.26 -20.18
CA TRP A 107 4.53 2.51 -18.92
C TRP A 107 3.30 1.60 -18.97
N PRO A 108 3.25 0.64 -19.92
CA PRO A 108 2.07 -0.18 -20.15
C PRO A 108 1.67 -0.94 -18.87
N GLY A 109 0.36 -0.92 -18.56
CA GLY A 109 -0.20 -1.58 -17.38
C GLY A 109 -0.10 -0.81 -16.07
N PHE A 110 0.68 0.29 -15.99
CA PHE A 110 0.85 1.05 -14.75
C PHE A 110 -0.48 1.56 -14.15
N ILE A 111 -1.39 2.05 -15.00
CA ILE A 111 -2.68 2.57 -14.57
C ILE A 111 -3.50 1.49 -13.84
N ASP A 112 -3.49 0.27 -14.36
CA ASP A 112 -4.25 -0.83 -13.78
C ASP A 112 -3.55 -1.39 -12.54
N GLU A 113 -2.21 -1.53 -12.56
CA GLU A 113 -1.43 -1.89 -11.37
C GLU A 113 -1.67 -0.91 -10.21
N MET A 114 -1.77 0.39 -10.49
CA MET A 114 -2.12 1.43 -9.51
C MET A 114 -3.53 1.24 -8.94
N LYS A 115 -4.53 0.98 -9.79
CA LYS A 115 -5.91 0.75 -9.33
C LYS A 115 -6.01 -0.51 -8.49
N ASP A 116 -5.36 -1.59 -8.91
CA ASP A 116 -5.34 -2.85 -8.19
C ASP A 116 -4.71 -2.71 -6.82
N ALA A 117 -3.59 -1.98 -6.72
CA ALA A 117 -2.97 -1.65 -5.43
C ALA A 117 -3.90 -0.84 -4.52
N PHE A 118 -4.63 0.15 -5.07
CA PHE A 118 -5.61 0.93 -4.32
C PHE A 118 -6.79 0.07 -3.84
N ILE A 119 -7.34 -0.78 -4.71
CA ILE A 119 -8.43 -1.69 -4.37
C ILE A 119 -7.97 -2.67 -3.27
N ALA A 120 -6.77 -3.24 -3.40
CA ALA A 120 -6.22 -4.14 -2.40
C ALA A 120 -6.08 -3.44 -1.03
N LEU A 121 -5.61 -2.18 -1.01
CA LEU A 121 -5.50 -1.38 0.21
C LEU A 121 -6.86 -1.08 0.85
N VAL A 122 -7.88 -0.72 0.04
CA VAL A 122 -9.22 -0.40 0.54
C VAL A 122 -9.94 -1.65 1.05
N MET A 123 -9.85 -2.76 0.31
CA MET A 123 -10.58 -4.00 0.61
C MET A 123 -10.00 -4.76 1.81
N ARG A 124 -8.68 -4.74 1.96
CA ARG A 124 -7.97 -5.51 3.00
C ARG A 124 -7.47 -4.64 4.16
N GLY A 125 -7.52 -3.32 4.01
CA GLY A 125 -6.94 -2.37 4.96
C GLY A 125 -5.42 -2.23 4.80
N PRO A 126 -4.81 -1.28 5.54
CA PRO A 126 -3.35 -1.20 5.68
C PRO A 126 -2.79 -2.50 6.27
N PHE A 127 -1.50 -2.77 6.05
CA PHE A 127 -0.81 -4.02 6.43
C PHE A 127 -1.03 -4.41 7.91
N ASP A 128 -1.02 -5.72 8.21
CA ASP A 128 -1.33 -6.27 9.54
C ASP A 128 -0.12 -6.05 10.48
N GLY A 129 0.05 -4.80 10.87
CA GLY A 129 1.15 -4.24 11.66
C GLY A 129 0.91 -2.75 11.93
N GLU A 130 0.13 -2.11 11.04
CA GLU A 130 -0.38 -0.74 11.15
C GLU A 130 -1.76 -0.68 11.85
N ARG A 131 -2.08 -1.67 12.70
CA ARG A 131 -3.26 -1.55 13.57
C ARG A 131 -3.12 -0.24 14.32
N ARG A 132 -4.07 0.68 14.08
CA ARG A 132 -4.30 1.88 14.90
C ARG A 132 -4.02 1.50 16.35
N PRO A 133 -3.27 2.31 17.14
CA PRO A 133 -3.17 2.05 18.57
C PRO A 133 -4.59 1.83 19.07
N SER A 134 -4.87 0.63 19.55
CA SER A 134 -6.21 0.32 20.01
C SER A 134 -6.52 1.37 21.07
N MET A 135 -7.63 2.09 20.94
CA MET A 135 -8.15 2.91 22.03
C MET A 135 -8.71 2.03 23.15
N ALA A 136 -7.97 0.97 23.51
CA ALA A 136 -8.12 0.15 24.70
C ALA A 136 -7.02 0.48 25.73
N GLY A 137 -6.21 1.53 25.51
CA GLY A 137 -5.08 1.91 26.36
C GLY A 137 -5.23 3.21 27.16
N ASN A 138 -6.36 3.93 27.09
CA ASN A 138 -6.63 5.04 28.01
C ASN A 138 -7.48 4.55 29.19
N SER A 139 -6.90 3.66 30.01
CA SER A 139 -7.26 3.60 31.43
C SER A 139 -6.49 4.69 32.17
N LEU A 140 -6.72 5.95 31.81
CA LEU A 140 -6.42 7.06 32.69
C LEU A 140 -7.57 7.16 33.69
N SER A 141 -7.36 6.63 34.91
CA SER A 141 -7.82 7.20 36.18
C SER A 141 -8.07 6.12 37.22
N LYS A 142 -7.12 6.01 38.15
CA LYS A 142 -7.26 5.72 39.59
C LYS A 142 -5.94 5.09 40.00
N ASP A 143 -5.06 5.89 40.60
CA ASP A 143 -4.04 5.48 41.59
C ASP A 143 -2.98 6.57 41.81
N LEU A 144 -3.39 7.84 41.82
CA LEU A 144 -2.58 8.94 42.34
C LEU A 144 -3.53 9.93 43.02
N LEU A 145 -4.02 9.54 44.20
CA LEU A 145 -4.51 10.41 45.28
C LEU A 145 -4.76 9.52 46.51
N THR A 146 -3.67 9.21 47.22
CA THR A 146 -3.66 8.97 48.66
C THR A 146 -2.50 9.76 49.23
#